data_AF-A0A1A9RK77-F1
#
_entry.id   AF-A0A1A9RK77-F1
#
_cell.length_a   1.000
_cell.length_b   1.000
_cell.length_c   1.000
_cell.angle_alpha   90.00
_cell.angle_beta   90.00
_cell.angle_gamma   90.00
#
_symmetry.space_group_name_H-M   'P 1'
#
loop_
_entity.id
_entity.type
_entity.pdbx_description
1 polymer ?
#
loop_
_entity_poly.entity_id
_entity_poly.type
_entity_poly.pdbx_seq_one_letter_code
_entity_poly.pdbx_strand_id
1 'polypeptide(L)' 'MNTAILDYRISEFDTRQQADDYGAWFRKKVEEGLKCETYHTHDEVLGKLHQRRAERQKSC' A
#
# COMPACT_ATOMS: atom_id res chain seq x y z
N MET A 1 -11.58 -21.36 0.35
CA MET A 1 -10.19 -20.86 0.25
C MET A 1 -9.57 -21.50 -0.97
N ASN A 2 -9.12 -20.69 -1.93
CA ASN A 2 -8.51 -21.20 -3.17
C ASN A 2 -6.99 -21.11 -3.04
N THR A 3 -6.34 -22.22 -2.72
CA THR A 3 -4.89 -22.27 -2.48
C THR A 3 -4.09 -22.69 -3.71
N ALA A 4 -4.66 -22.54 -4.91
CA ALA A 4 -3.94 -22.83 -6.15
C ALA A 4 -2.64 -22.02 -6.21
N ILE A 5 -1.53 -22.69 -6.50
CA ILE A 5 -0.23 -22.05 -6.73
C ILE A 5 -0.29 -21.31 -8.07
N LEU A 6 0.20 -20.07 -8.10
CA LEU A 6 0.25 -19.24 -9.30
C LEU A 6 1.64 -19.27 -9.95
N ASP A 7 1.68 -19.05 -11.26
CA ASP A 7 2.94 -18.88 -11.98
C ASP A 7 3.52 -17.50 -11.69
N TYR A 8 4.73 -17.45 -11.15
CA TYR A 8 5.44 -16.22 -10.77
C TYR A 8 5.67 -15.27 -11.96
N ARG A 9 5.61 -15.76 -13.20
CA ARG A 9 5.72 -14.94 -14.42
C ARG A 9 4.44 -14.21 -14.76
N ILE A 10 3.31 -14.65 -14.18
CA ILE A 10 1.97 -14.10 -14.42
C ILE A 10 1.51 -13.28 -13.22
N SER A 11 1.79 -13.74 -12.00
CA SER A 11 1.42 -13.05 -10.77
C SER A 11 2.60 -12.99 -9.81
N GLU A 12 2.69 -11.88 -9.10
CA GLU A 12 3.62 -11.64 -8.02
C GLU A 12 3.28 -12.41 -6.72
N PHE A 13 2.09 -13.00 -6.64
CA PHE A 13 1.65 -13.79 -5.49
C PHE A 13 1.89 -15.27 -5.71
N ASP A 14 2.29 -15.99 -4.65
CA ASP A 14 2.54 -17.43 -4.72
C ASP A 14 1.23 -18.22 -4.87
N THR A 15 0.14 -17.71 -4.29
CA THR A 15 -1.15 -18.41 -4.24
C THR A 15 -2.31 -17.54 -4.66
N ARG A 16 -3.37 -18.20 -5.16
CA ARG A 16 -4.60 -17.51 -5.52
C ARG A 16 -5.25 -16.81 -4.33
N GLN A 17 -5.19 -17.41 -3.15
CA GLN A 17 -5.71 -16.82 -1.92
C GLN A 17 -5.00 -15.50 -1.58
N GLN A 18 -3.67 -15.44 -1.65
CA GLN A 18 -2.92 -14.20 -1.41
C GLN A 18 -3.31 -13.09 -2.39
N ALA A 19 -3.46 -13.43 -3.69
CA ALA A 19 -3.88 -12.49 -4.71
C ALA A 19 -5.31 -11.96 -4.46
N ASP A 20 -6.22 -12.85 -4.07
CA ASP A 20 -7.61 -12.48 -3.77
C ASP A 20 -7.69 -11.62 -2.49
N ASP A 21 -6.91 -11.93 -1.46
CA ASP A 21 -6.82 -11.18 -0.20
C ASP A 21 -6.27 -9.77 -0.45
N TYR A 22 -5.19 -9.66 -1.24
CA TYR A 22 -4.65 -8.37 -1.66
C TYR A 22 -5.68 -7.58 -2.47
N GLY A 23 -6.36 -8.22 -3.41
CA GLY A 23 -7.39 -7.59 -4.24
C GLY A 23 -8.56 -7.03 -3.40
N ALA A 24 -9.00 -7.76 -2.37
CA ALA A 24 -10.03 -7.30 -1.45
C ALA A 24 -9.57 -6.06 -0.65
N TRP A 25 -8.36 -6.12 -0.09
CA TRP A 25 -7.78 -4.98 0.63
C TRP A 25 -7.57 -3.76 -0.27
N PHE A 26 -7.03 -3.96 -1.48
CA PHE A 26 -6.68 -2.88 -2.39
C PHE A 26 -7.92 -2.12 -2.85
N ARG A 27 -8.99 -2.84 -3.23
CA ARG A 27 -10.27 -2.20 -3.60
C ARG A 27 -10.81 -1.35 -2.46
N LYS A 28 -10.85 -1.88 -1.24
CA LYS A 28 -11.28 -1.12 -0.05
C LYS A 28 -10.42 0.13 0.16
N LYS A 29 -9.10 0.01 0.07
CA LYS A 29 -8.18 1.15 0.23
C LYS A 29 -8.36 2.21 -0.84
N VAL A 30 -8.64 1.82 -2.09
CA VAL A 30 -8.93 2.76 -3.18
C VAL A 30 -10.25 3.48 -2.94
N GLU A 31 -11.30 2.76 -2.54
CA GLU A 31 -12.59 3.38 -2.21
C GLU A 31 -12.48 4.39 -1.06
N GLU A 32 -11.71 4.06 -0.02
CA GLU A 32 -11.42 4.98 1.08
C GLU A 32 -10.63 6.21 0.60
N GLY A 33 -9.63 6.02 -0.26
CA GLY A 33 -8.84 7.11 -0.84
C GLY A 33 -9.67 8.04 -1.72
N LEU A 34 -10.57 7.49 -2.55
CA LEU A 34 -11.46 8.27 -3.41
C LEU A 34 -12.50 9.09 -2.64
N LYS A 35 -12.90 8.63 -1.45
CA LYS A 35 -13.79 9.37 -0.55
C LYS A 35 -13.05 10.44 0.27
N CYS A 36 -11.72 10.43 0.28
CA CYS A 36 -10.93 11.40 1.02
C CYS A 36 -10.97 12.77 0.32
N GLU A 37 -11.42 13.80 1.04
CA GLU A 37 -11.45 15.18 0.53
C GLU A 37 -10.11 15.91 0.76
N THR A 38 -9.17 15.28 1.47
CA THR A 38 -7.87 15.87 1.78
C THR A 38 -6.84 15.48 0.73
N TYR A 39 -6.30 16.49 0.04
CA TYR A 39 -5.21 16.36 -0.90
C TYR A 39 -3.94 17.02 -0.35
N HIS A 40 -2.79 16.56 -0.80
CA HIS A 40 -1.50 17.16 -0.50
C HIS A 40 -0.76 17.44 -1.79
N THR A 41 -0.11 18.60 -1.84
CA THR A 41 0.89 18.91 -2.86
C THR A 41 2.12 18.02 -2.69
N HIS A 42 2.92 17.92 -3.75
CA HIS A 42 4.16 17.16 -3.71
C HIS A 42 5.09 17.63 -2.58
N ASP A 43 5.28 18.95 -2.45
CA ASP A 43 6.20 19.54 -1.48
C ASP A 43 5.75 19.33 -0.03
N GLU A 44 4.44 19.37 0.24
CA GLU A 44 3.90 19.04 1.55
C GLU A 44 4.20 17.59 1.96
N VAL A 45 4.08 16.65 1.02
CA VAL A 45 4.39 15.24 1.27
C VAL A 45 5.88 15.06 1.53
N LEU A 46 6.74 15.69 0.73
CA LEU A 46 8.18 15.66 0.95
C LEU A 46 8.56 16.25 2.32
N GLY A 47 8.00 17.40 2.68
CA GLY A 47 8.23 18.02 3.99
C GLY A 47 7.88 17.09 5.15
N LYS A 48 6.70 16.45 5.09
CA LYS A 48 6.27 15.46 6.09
C LYS A 48 7.20 14.25 6.15
N LEU A 49 7.69 13.76 5.01
CA LEU A 49 8.62 12.63 4.95
C LEU A 49 9.99 12.98 5.55
N HIS A 50 10.54 14.15 5.22
CA HIS A 50 11.81 14.63 5.79
C HIS A 50 11.72 14.80 7.30
N GLN A 51 10.62 15.39 7.80
CA GLN A 51 10.38 15.53 9.22
C GLN A 51 10.37 14.16 9.93
N ARG A 52 9.56 13.20 9.45
CA ARG A 52 9.47 11.85 10.03
C ARG A 52 10.81 11.10 10.01
N ARG A 53 11.63 11.32 8.98
CA ARG A 53 12.98 10.73 8.90
C ARG A 53 13.90 11.31 9.96
N ALA A 54 13.89 12.63 10.14
CA ALA A 54 14.70 13.30 11.16
C ALA A 54 14.28 12.88 12.59
N GLU A 55 12.99 12.71 12.83
CA GLU A 55 12.45 12.20 14.11
C GLU A 55 12.99 10.80 14.43
N ARG A 56 12.98 9.89 13.45
CA ARG A 56 13.52 8.51 13.63
C ARG A 56 15.03 8.50 13.87
N GLN A 57 15.78 9.35 13.19
CA GLN A 57 17.25 9.42 13.34
C GLN A 57 17.69 9.93 14.71
N LYS A 58 16.89 10.80 15.35
CA LYS A 58 17.14 11.26 16.72
C LYS A 58 16.82 10.21 17.80
N SER A 59 16.16 9.12 17.41
CA SER A 59 15.73 8.04 18.31
C SER A 59 16.65 6.82 18.29
N CYS A 60 17.73 6.84 17.51
CA CYS A 60 18.87 5.93 17.63
C CYS A 60 19.95 6.58 18.50
#